data_AF-A0A1C6LSQ3-F1
#
_entry.id   AF-A0A1C6LSQ3-F1
#
_cell.length_a   1.000
_cell.length_b   1.000
_cell.length_c   1.000
_cell.angle_alpha   90.00
_cell.angle_beta   90.00
_cell.angle_gamma   90.00
#
_symmetry.space_group_name_H-M   'P 1'
#
loop_
_entity.id
_entity.type
_entity.pdbx_description
1 polymer ?
#
loop_
_entity_poly.entity_id
_entity_poly.type
_entity_poly.pdbx_seq_one_letter_code
_entity_poly.pdbx_strand_id
1 'polypeptide(L)' 'MEDSAVRSAVVEATGETGASGYPRYVGHGIVADIDPRTRTVEALLVDGSELDYGLTVRVIS' A
#
# COMPACT_ATOMS: atom_id res chain seq x y z
N MET A 1 14.39 17.19 7.71
CA MET A 1 14.62 16.46 6.45
C MET A 1 13.25 16.15 5.90
N GLU A 2 12.97 16.49 4.65
CA GLU A 2 11.85 15.82 3.99
C GLU A 2 12.22 14.35 3.93
N ASP A 3 11.45 13.53 4.64
CA ASP A 3 11.50 12.08 4.54
C ASP A 3 10.99 11.73 3.14
N SER A 4 11.88 11.84 2.15
CA SER A 4 11.55 11.61 0.76
C SER A 4 11.38 10.11 0.57
N ALA A 5 10.18 9.71 0.16
CA ALA A 5 9.87 8.30 -0.03
C ALA A 5 10.85 7.68 -1.03
N VAL A 6 11.40 6.52 -0.68
CA VAL A 6 12.25 5.72 -1.59
C VAL A 6 11.49 5.38 -2.88
N ARG A 7 10.17 5.20 -2.79
CA ARG A 7 9.25 5.01 -3.92
C ARG A 7 7.90 5.61 -3.58
N SER A 8 7.29 6.25 -4.57
CA SER A 8 5.90 6.72 -4.52
C SER A 8 5.17 6.28 -5.79
N ALA A 9 3.91 5.86 -5.64
CA ALA A 9 3.05 5.56 -6.78
C ALA A 9 1.58 5.79 -6.41
N VAL A 10 0.74 5.91 -7.44
CA VAL A 10 -0.72 5.91 -7.30
C VAL A 10 -1.22 4.47 -7.48
N VAL A 11 -2.22 4.08 -6.70
CA VAL A 11 -2.87 2.79 -6.81
C VAL A 11 -4.38 2.99 -6.94
N GLU A 12 -5.04 2.09 -7.66
CA GLU A 12 -6.47 2.18 -7.91
C GLU A 12 -7.21 1.08 -7.16
N ALA A 13 -8.39 1.42 -6.65
CA ALA A 13 -9.26 0.44 -6.02
C ALA A 13 -9.68 -0.61 -7.06
N THR A 14 -9.49 -1.87 -6.73
CA THR A 14 -9.87 -3.00 -7.61
C THR A 14 -11.36 -3.36 -7.49
N GLY A 15 -12.02 -2.94 -6.40
CA GLY A 15 -13.35 -3.40 -6.01
C GLY A 15 -13.34 -4.73 -5.26
N GLU A 16 -12.19 -5.39 -5.13
CA GLU A 16 -12.02 -6.64 -4.41
C GLU A 16 -11.66 -6.42 -2.94
N THR A 17 -11.93 -7.44 -2.12
CA THR A 17 -11.41 -7.53 -0.76
C THR A 17 -10.06 -8.22 -0.77
N GLY A 18 -9.08 -7.61 -0.12
CA GLY A 18 -7.73 -8.11 0.01
C GLY A 18 -7.57 -9.21 1.05
N ALA A 19 -6.35 -9.74 1.16
CA ALA A 19 -6.04 -10.85 2.07
C ALA A 19 -6.14 -10.45 3.55
N SER A 20 -5.93 -9.17 3.86
CA SER A 20 -6.15 -8.60 5.19
C SER A 20 -7.63 -8.41 5.55
N GLY A 21 -8.55 -8.55 4.58
CA GLY A 21 -9.97 -8.24 4.76
C GLY A 21 -10.35 -6.79 4.42
N TYR A 22 -9.40 -5.95 4.04
CA TYR A 22 -9.62 -4.56 3.62
C TYR A 22 -9.67 -4.39 2.09
N PRO A 23 -10.25 -3.30 1.56
CA PRO A 23 -10.28 -3.04 0.12
C PRO A 23 -8.89 -3.12 -0.53
N ARG A 24 -8.81 -3.80 -1.68
CA ARG A 24 -7.57 -4.00 -2.42
C ARG A 24 -7.35 -2.91 -3.46
N TYR A 25 -6.12 -2.40 -3.50
CA TYR A 25 -5.63 -1.43 -4.46
C TYR A 25 -4.42 -1.97 -5.21
N VAL A 26 -4.34 -1.68 -6.51
CA VAL A 26 -3.25 -2.14 -7.37
C VAL A 26 -2.78 -1.01 -8.27
N GLY A 27 -1.46 -0.92 -8.48
CA GLY A 27 -0.88 0.01 -9.44
C GLY A 27 0.64 0.02 -9.36
N HIS A 28 1.33 0.16 -10.50
CA HIS A 28 2.78 0.31 -10.58
C HIS A 28 3.56 -0.74 -9.76
N GLY A 29 3.16 -2.02 -9.82
CA GLY A 29 3.80 -3.10 -9.07
C GLY A 29 3.48 -3.13 -7.58
N ILE A 30 2.63 -2.22 -7.08
CA ILE A 30 2.13 -2.21 -5.72
C ILE A 30 0.80 -2.94 -5.66
N VAL A 31 0.65 -3.84 -4.69
CA VAL A 31 -0.64 -4.37 -4.23
C VAL A 31 -0.77 -4.00 -2.77
N ALA A 32 -1.79 -3.24 -2.43
CA ALA A 32 -2.01 -2.77 -1.07
C ALA A 32 -3.45 -3.04 -0.64
N ASP A 33 -3.62 -3.56 0.56
CA ASP A 33 -4.91 -3.59 1.21
C ASP A 33 -4.96 -2.41 2.19
N ILE A 34 -5.94 -1.51 2.04
CA ILE A 34 -5.95 -0.21 2.74
C ILE A 34 -7.27 -0.05 3.49
N ASP A 35 -7.19 0.28 4.78
CA ASP A 35 -8.37 0.70 5.55
C ASP A 35 -8.88 2.06 5.02
N PRO A 36 -10.09 2.13 4.43
CA PRO A 36 -10.60 3.37 3.84
C PRO A 36 -10.91 4.45 4.90
N ARG A 37 -11.00 4.08 6.18
CA ARG A 37 -11.31 5.00 7.28
C ARG A 37 -10.06 5.66 7.84
N THR A 38 -9.01 4.86 8.07
CA THR A 38 -7.78 5.30 8.74
C THR A 38 -6.63 5.54 7.77
N ARG A 39 -6.74 5.01 6.54
CA ARG A 39 -5.68 4.94 5.53
C ARG A 39 -4.45 4.13 5.97
N THR A 40 -4.60 3.28 6.99
CA THR A 40 -3.57 2.28 7.33
C THR A 40 -3.44 1.29 6.18
N VAL A 41 -2.20 0.94 5.84
CA VAL A 41 -1.91 -0.15 4.91
C VAL A 41 -1.78 -1.43 5.74
N GLU A 42 -2.73 -2.34 5.54
CA GLU A 42 -2.89 -3.55 6.37
C GLU A 42 -2.16 -4.75 5.76
N ALA A 43 -1.94 -4.72 4.44
CA ALA A 43 -1.05 -5.63 3.73
C ALA A 43 -0.42 -4.92 2.52
N LEU A 44 0.84 -5.22 2.21
CA LEU A 44 1.58 -4.61 1.11
C LEU A 44 2.48 -5.62 0.40
N LEU A 45 2.39 -5.65 -0.92
CA LEU A 45 3.42 -6.22 -1.80
C LEU A 45 3.99 -5.12 -2.70
N VAL A 46 5.31 -5.15 -2.86
CA VAL A 46 6.05 -4.34 -3.83
C VAL A 46 6.74 -5.28 -4.80
N ASP A 47 6.32 -5.22 -6.06
CA ASP A 47 6.75 -6.10 -7.14
C ASP A 47 6.62 -7.59 -6.78
N GLY A 48 5.55 -7.92 -6.05
CA GLY A 48 5.22 -9.27 -5.59
C GLY A 48 5.91 -9.74 -4.31
N SER A 49 6.75 -8.90 -3.69
CA SER A 49 7.46 -9.22 -2.43
C SER A 49 6.93 -8.40 -1.26
N GLU A 50 6.99 -8.96 -0.06
CA GLU A 50 6.70 -8.21 1.16
C GLU A 50 7.73 -7.10 1.38
N LEU A 51 7.34 -6.10 2.17
CA LEU A 51 8.22 -5.00 2.51
C LEU A 51 9.29 -5.44 3.51
N ASP A 52 10.55 -5.05 3.26
CA ASP A 52 11.65 -5.32 4.18
C ASP A 52 11.44 -4.67 5.55
N TYR A 53 11.97 -5.33 6.59
CA TYR A 53 11.94 -4.81 7.95
C TYR A 53 12.59 -3.44 8.08
N GLY A 54 11.99 -2.57 8.89
CA GLY A 54 12.48 -1.22 9.14
C GLY A 54 12.02 -0.18 8.11
N LEU A 55 11.38 -0.62 7.02
CA LEU A 55 10.68 0.28 6.11
C LEU A 55 9.23 0.48 6.57
N THR A 56 8.69 1.65 6.25
CA THR A 56 7.29 1.98 6.53
C THR A 56 6.62 2.54 5.29
N VAL A 57 5.32 2.34 5.19
CA VAL A 57 4.48 2.90 4.13
C VAL A 57 3.46 3.85 4.74
N ARG A 58 3.08 4.88 3.98
CA ARG A 58 2.00 5.78 4.33
C ARG A 58 1.24 6.18 3.08
N VAL A 59 -0.08 6.23 3.19
CA VAL A 59 -0.94 6.84 2.18
C VAL A 59 -0.89 8.37 2.35
N ILE A 60 -0.48 9.06 1.29
CA ILE A 60 -0.50 10.52 1.21
C ILE A 60 -1.55 10.95 0.18
N SER A 61 -2.27 12.04 0.45
CA SER A 61 -3.26 12.64 -0.44
C SER A 61 -2.87 14.05 -0.80
#